data_AF-A0A8T6NK54-F1
#
_entry.id   AF-A0A8T6NK54-F1
#
_cell.length_a   1.000
_cell.length_b   1.000
_cell.length_c   1.000
_cell.angle_alpha   90.00
_cell.angle_beta   90.00
_cell.angle_gamma   90.00
#
_symmetry.space_group_name_H-M   'P 1'
#
loop_
_entity.id
_entity.type
_entity.pdbx_description
1 polymer ?
#
loop_
_entity_poly.entity_id
_entity_poly.type
_entity_poly.pdbx_seq_one_letter_code
_entity_poly.pdbx_strand_id
1 'polypeptide(L)'
;MLSQAIERDLLVRIGWGREGDEKPKNGEIGALSMLPENSRSLLLGNLGEGAGLMNRGGTATIQGSVSSIAGAWMSSGRLVVEKDAGDRVGFFMSGGSMVIHGWHVRRRDSCMWRAPRKIRFRDETWSLFRHTS
;
A
#
# COMPACT_ATOMS: atom_id res chain seq x y z
N MET A 1 -12.35 26.33 -2.59
CA MET A 1 -11.87 25.64 -3.82
C MET A 1 -10.72 24.62 -3.59
N LEU A 2 -10.23 24.40 -2.36
CA LEU A 2 -9.44 23.19 -1.99
C LEU A 2 -10.17 22.31 -0.96
N SER A 3 -11.00 22.92 -0.13
CA SER A 3 -11.82 22.29 0.92
C SER A 3 -12.91 21.34 0.38
N GLN A 4 -13.50 21.65 -0.77
CA GLN A 4 -14.57 20.83 -1.38
C GLN A 4 -14.08 19.53 -2.05
N ALA A 5 -12.78 19.32 -2.22
CA ALA A 5 -12.23 18.07 -2.77
C ALA A 5 -12.07 16.98 -1.69
N ILE A 6 -11.83 17.39 -0.43
CA ILE A 6 -11.81 16.49 0.73
C ILE A 6 -13.25 15.99 1.06
N GLU A 7 -14.26 16.77 0.67
CA GLU A 7 -15.68 16.53 0.96
C GLU A 7 -16.34 15.41 0.13
N ARG A 8 -15.72 14.94 -0.96
CA ARG A 8 -16.42 14.08 -1.93
C ARG A 8 -16.07 12.59 -1.91
N ASP A 9 -15.23 12.12 -0.98
CA ASP A 9 -14.82 10.69 -0.90
C ASP A 9 -14.44 10.12 -2.29
N LEU A 10 -13.87 10.96 -3.16
CA LEU A 10 -13.68 10.64 -4.57
C LEU A 10 -12.51 9.69 -4.69
N LEU A 11 -12.81 8.47 -5.12
CA LEU A 11 -11.82 7.48 -5.48
C LEU A 11 -11.01 7.98 -6.68
N VAL A 12 -9.73 8.26 -6.45
CA VAL A 12 -8.79 8.60 -7.52
C VAL A 12 -8.41 7.31 -8.23
N ARG A 13 -8.88 7.13 -9.46
CA ARG A 13 -8.56 5.97 -10.31
C ARG A 13 -7.38 6.32 -11.23
N ILE A 14 -6.24 5.68 -11.00
CA ILE A 14 -5.01 5.83 -11.78
C ILE A 14 -4.82 4.61 -12.67
N GLY A 15 -4.62 4.82 -13.97
CA GLY A 15 -4.51 3.73 -14.93
C GLY A 15 -5.83 3.36 -15.62
N TRP A 16 -6.80 4.27 -15.61
CA TRP A 16 -8.01 4.19 -16.44
C TRP A 16 -8.09 5.39 -17.39
N GLY A 17 -8.53 5.15 -18.61
CA GLY A 17 -8.87 6.17 -19.59
C GLY A 17 -10.20 6.86 -19.27
N ARG A 18 -10.50 7.94 -19.99
CA ARG A 18 -11.77 8.68 -19.87
C ARG A 18 -13.00 7.83 -20.18
N GLU A 19 -12.85 6.83 -21.06
CA GLU A 19 -13.92 5.91 -21.47
C GLU A 19 -13.93 4.61 -20.65
N GLY A 20 -13.09 4.51 -19.61
CA GLY A 20 -12.96 3.29 -18.81
C GLY A 20 -11.91 2.31 -19.32
N ASP A 21 -11.20 2.64 -20.40
CA ASP A 21 -10.12 1.80 -20.92
C ASP A 21 -9.06 1.54 -19.85
N GLU A 22 -8.73 0.28 -19.64
CA GLU A 22 -7.68 -0.11 -18.72
C GLU A 22 -6.31 0.24 -19.33
N LYS A 23 -5.63 1.20 -18.71
CA LYS A 23 -4.27 1.62 -19.05
C LYS A 23 -3.34 1.34 -17.86
N PRO A 24 -3.02 0.06 -17.61
CA PRO A 24 -2.23 -0.33 -16.46
C PRO A 24 -0.87 0.39 -16.49
N LYS A 25 -0.49 0.94 -15.34
CA LYS A 25 0.84 1.52 -15.14
C LYS A 25 1.85 0.39 -14.94
N ASN A 26 3.04 0.53 -15.52
CA ASN A 26 4.10 -0.47 -15.40
C ASN A 26 5.42 0.22 -15.06
N GLY A 27 5.96 -0.09 -13.88
CA GLY A 27 7.28 0.38 -13.45
C GLY A 27 7.31 1.79 -12.84
N GLU A 28 6.16 2.40 -12.54
CA GLU A 28 6.13 3.70 -11.86
C GLU A 28 6.66 3.56 -10.42
N ILE A 29 7.65 4.39 -10.07
CA ILE A 29 8.32 4.43 -8.76
C ILE A 29 7.71 5.57 -7.94
N GLY A 30 7.50 5.36 -6.64
CA GLY A 30 7.05 6.43 -5.74
C GLY A 30 5.56 6.79 -5.85
N ALA A 31 4.75 5.97 -6.55
CA ALA A 31 3.33 6.23 -6.73
C ALA A 31 2.56 6.14 -5.40
N LEU A 32 1.45 6.89 -5.28
CA LEU A 32 0.57 6.90 -4.11
C LEU A 32 1.25 7.38 -2.80
N SER A 33 2.28 8.22 -2.91
CA SER A 33 2.99 8.78 -1.75
C SER A 33 2.26 9.97 -1.13
N MET A 34 2.46 10.18 0.18
CA MET A 34 1.96 11.35 0.94
C MET A 34 0.45 11.60 0.81
N LEU A 35 -0.34 10.53 0.85
CA LEU A 35 -1.79 10.65 0.74
C LEU A 35 -2.39 11.36 1.96
N PRO A 36 -3.25 12.37 1.75
CA PRO A 36 -3.92 13.08 2.83
C PRO A 36 -4.99 12.20 3.50
N GLU A 37 -5.41 12.58 4.71
CA GLU A 37 -6.48 11.89 5.44
C GLU A 37 -7.76 11.79 4.60
N ASN A 38 -8.44 10.63 4.68
CA ASN A 38 -9.66 10.31 3.93
C ASN A 38 -9.53 10.24 2.40
N SER A 39 -8.33 10.40 1.83
CA SER A 39 -8.15 10.15 0.40
C SER A 39 -8.26 8.66 0.07
N ARG A 40 -8.85 8.34 -1.08
CA ARG A 40 -8.91 6.98 -1.60
C ARG A 40 -8.31 6.95 -2.99
N SER A 41 -7.35 6.07 -3.21
CA SER A 41 -6.68 5.93 -4.50
C SER A 41 -6.67 4.47 -4.90
N LEU A 42 -7.09 4.21 -6.14
CA LEU A 42 -7.02 2.92 -6.79
C LEU A 42 -6.06 3.04 -7.96
N LEU A 43 -5.07 2.16 -8.03
CA LEU A 43 -4.11 2.13 -9.12
C LEU A 43 -4.17 0.78 -9.83
N LEU A 44 -4.31 0.81 -11.15
CA LEU A 44 -4.24 -0.36 -12.00
C LEU A 44 -2.83 -0.54 -12.56
N GLY A 45 -2.29 -1.74 -12.41
CA GLY A 45 -1.00 -2.12 -12.99
C GLY A 45 0.11 -2.34 -11.97
N ASN A 46 1.30 -2.65 -12.49
CA ASN A 46 2.44 -3.05 -11.69
C ASN A 46 3.31 -1.85 -11.36
N LEU A 47 3.44 -1.56 -10.07
CA LEU A 47 4.30 -0.49 -9.58
C LEU A 47 5.73 -0.98 -9.39
N GLY A 48 6.65 -0.05 -9.62
CA GLY A 48 8.05 -0.22 -9.27
C GLY A 48 8.25 -0.13 -7.76
N GLU A 49 9.36 0.48 -7.37
CA GLU A 49 9.71 0.62 -5.96
C GLU A 49 8.95 1.77 -5.30
N GLY A 50 8.65 1.63 -4.01
CA GLY A 50 8.18 2.76 -3.20
C GLY A 50 6.72 3.13 -3.43
N ALA A 51 5.84 2.14 -3.57
CA ALA A 51 4.41 2.42 -3.60
C ALA A 51 3.89 2.80 -2.21
N GLY A 52 3.11 3.88 -2.07
CA GLY A 52 2.43 4.21 -0.83
C GLY A 52 3.30 4.85 0.26
N LEU A 53 4.42 5.51 -0.09
CA LEU A 53 5.38 6.06 0.87
C LEU A 53 4.79 7.21 1.70
N MET A 54 5.19 7.30 2.97
CA MET A 54 4.82 8.41 3.86
C MET A 54 3.31 8.67 3.92
N ASN A 55 2.49 7.63 3.83
CA ASN A 55 1.05 7.79 3.94
C ASN A 55 0.68 8.29 5.35
N ARG A 56 -0.15 9.35 5.39
CA ARG A 56 -0.55 10.06 6.61
C ARG A 56 -2.07 10.02 6.83
N GLY A 57 -2.76 9.05 6.23
CA GLY A 57 -4.18 8.79 6.52
C GLY A 57 -5.05 8.45 5.31
N GLY A 58 -4.45 8.35 4.12
CA GLY A 58 -5.15 7.90 2.92
C GLY A 58 -5.28 6.37 2.84
N THR A 59 -6.18 5.92 1.97
CA THR A 59 -6.33 4.52 1.58
C THR A 59 -5.88 4.32 0.14
N ALA A 60 -4.82 3.56 -0.05
CA ALA A 60 -4.28 3.20 -1.35
C ALA A 60 -4.56 1.72 -1.65
N THR A 61 -5.12 1.43 -2.81
CA THR A 61 -5.34 0.07 -3.32
C THR A 61 -4.63 -0.08 -4.65
N ILE A 62 -3.81 -1.12 -4.78
CA ILE A 62 -3.01 -1.40 -5.96
C ILE A 62 -3.51 -2.72 -6.55
N GLN A 63 -4.17 -2.62 -7.69
CA GLN A 63 -4.59 -3.74 -8.52
C GLN A 63 -3.44 -4.17 -9.44
N GLY A 64 -2.42 -4.72 -8.82
CA GLY A 64 -1.21 -5.18 -9.49
C GLY A 64 -0.13 -5.57 -8.49
N SER A 65 1.07 -5.82 -9.01
CA SER A 65 2.22 -6.19 -8.19
C SER A 65 3.06 -4.95 -7.87
N VAL A 66 3.77 -4.98 -6.75
CA VAL A 66 4.71 -3.93 -6.32
C VAL A 66 6.11 -4.52 -6.21
N SER A 67 7.11 -3.80 -6.72
CA SER A 67 8.49 -4.30 -6.71
C SER A 67 9.08 -4.40 -5.31
N SER A 68 9.32 -3.29 -4.60
CA SER A 68 9.97 -3.30 -3.27
C SER A 68 9.59 -2.06 -2.47
N ILE A 69 9.90 -2.05 -1.17
CA ILE A 69 9.74 -0.93 -0.23
C ILE A 69 8.32 -0.33 -0.20
N ALA A 70 7.30 -1.16 -0.37
CA ALA A 70 5.91 -0.73 -0.30
C ALA A 70 5.54 -0.21 1.10
N GLY A 71 4.92 0.97 1.17
CA GLY A 71 4.43 1.56 2.42
C GLY A 71 5.51 1.98 3.42
N ALA A 72 6.73 2.26 2.95
CA ALA A 72 7.78 2.74 3.83
C ALA A 72 7.46 4.13 4.42
N TRP A 73 7.87 4.35 5.67
CA TRP A 73 7.59 5.56 6.48
C TRP A 73 6.12 5.91 6.65
N MET A 74 5.22 4.95 6.51
CA MET A 74 3.80 5.16 6.73
C MET A 74 3.51 5.44 8.22
N SER A 75 2.76 6.50 8.51
CA SER A 75 2.37 6.90 9.87
C SER A 75 0.93 6.54 10.19
N SER A 76 0.03 6.63 9.21
CA SER A 76 -1.39 6.27 9.34
C SER A 76 -2.00 6.00 7.97
N GLY A 77 -3.23 5.47 7.96
CA GLY A 77 -3.94 5.11 6.72
C GLY A 77 -3.91 3.61 6.41
N ARG A 78 -4.23 3.26 5.16
CA ARG A 78 -4.28 1.86 4.70
C ARG A 78 -3.63 1.68 3.32
N LEU A 79 -2.85 0.63 3.14
CA LEU A 79 -2.30 0.20 1.85
C LEU A 79 -2.77 -1.24 1.54
N VAL A 80 -3.30 -1.48 0.36
CA VAL A 80 -3.74 -2.81 -0.10
C VAL A 80 -3.07 -3.12 -1.44
N VAL A 81 -2.42 -4.27 -1.53
CA VAL A 81 -1.82 -4.81 -2.75
C VAL A 81 -2.54 -6.11 -3.10
N GLU A 82 -3.18 -6.16 -4.25
CA GLU A 82 -3.99 -7.31 -4.68
C GLU A 82 -3.14 -8.47 -5.22
N LYS A 83 -1.94 -8.19 -5.75
CA LYS A 83 -1.01 -9.21 -6.23
C LYS A 83 0.26 -9.26 -5.36
N ASP A 84 1.40 -9.45 -6.00
CA ASP A 84 2.67 -9.74 -5.33
C ASP A 84 3.35 -8.47 -4.85
N ALA A 85 4.11 -8.59 -3.76
CA ALA A 85 4.96 -7.53 -3.27
C ALA A 85 6.37 -8.08 -3.06
N GLY A 86 7.41 -7.46 -3.61
CA GLY A 86 8.78 -7.88 -3.32
C GLY A 86 9.29 -7.34 -1.99
N ASP A 87 10.61 -7.12 -1.88
CA ASP A 87 11.31 -7.01 -0.58
C ASP A 87 11.04 -5.68 0.18
N ARG A 88 11.28 -5.70 1.51
CA ARG A 88 11.27 -4.51 2.40
C ARG A 88 9.94 -3.76 2.53
N VAL A 89 8.83 -4.48 2.42
CA VAL A 89 7.50 -3.92 2.70
C VAL A 89 7.44 -3.38 4.13
N GLY A 90 6.96 -2.15 4.29
CA GLY A 90 6.73 -1.51 5.59
C GLY A 90 7.99 -0.98 6.26
N PHE A 91 9.05 -0.71 5.49
CA PHE A 91 10.31 -0.20 6.01
C PHE A 91 10.09 1.12 6.80
N PHE A 92 10.43 1.14 8.09
CA PHE A 92 10.17 2.26 9.01
C PHE A 92 8.69 2.71 9.10
N MET A 93 7.73 1.82 8.89
CA MET A 93 6.32 2.13 9.16
C MET A 93 6.14 2.41 10.67
N SER A 94 5.67 3.60 11.01
CA SER A 94 5.41 4.03 12.39
C SER A 94 3.95 3.80 12.82
N GLY A 95 3.03 3.58 11.87
CA GLY A 95 1.61 3.29 12.11
C GLY A 95 0.83 3.09 10.81
N GLY A 96 -0.47 2.72 10.92
CA GLY A 96 -1.33 2.40 9.78
C GLY A 96 -1.64 0.90 9.63
N SER A 97 -2.10 0.46 8.46
CA SER A 97 -2.36 -0.95 8.17
C SER A 97 -2.05 -1.28 6.72
N MET A 98 -1.44 -2.45 6.48
CA MET A 98 -1.13 -2.91 5.13
C MET A 98 -1.62 -4.33 4.89
N VAL A 99 -2.12 -4.60 3.70
CA VAL A 99 -2.61 -5.93 3.31
C VAL A 99 -2.04 -6.28 1.95
N ILE A 100 -1.43 -7.46 1.84
CA ILE A 100 -0.89 -7.99 0.59
C ILE A 100 -1.58 -9.34 0.33
N HIS A 101 -2.25 -9.44 -0.80
CA HIS A 101 -3.05 -10.60 -1.18
C HIS A 101 -2.26 -11.64 -2.00
N GLY A 102 -1.24 -11.23 -2.74
CA GLY A 102 -0.39 -12.14 -3.50
C GLY A 102 0.84 -12.62 -2.73
N TRP A 103 1.80 -13.14 -3.49
CA TRP A 103 3.04 -13.69 -2.96
C TRP A 103 3.98 -12.59 -2.49
N HIS A 104 4.60 -12.81 -1.34
CA HIS A 104 5.67 -11.97 -0.84
C HIS A 104 6.96 -12.78 -0.73
N VAL A 105 8.08 -12.19 -1.18
CA VAL A 105 9.40 -12.83 -1.10
C VAL A 105 9.78 -13.04 0.36
N ARG A 106 9.65 -14.29 0.83
CA ARG A 106 10.16 -14.76 2.12
C ARG A 106 11.69 -14.83 2.10
N ARG A 107 12.37 -13.70 2.25
CA ARG A 107 13.68 -13.72 2.92
C ARG A 107 13.41 -13.43 4.40
N ARG A 108 13.92 -14.27 5.30
CA ARG A 108 13.67 -14.21 6.77
C ARG A 108 13.97 -12.85 7.40
N ASP A 109 14.63 -11.96 6.65
CA ASP A 109 15.21 -10.71 7.14
C ASP A 109 14.68 -9.47 6.36
N SER A 110 13.84 -9.64 5.33
CA SER A 110 13.40 -8.51 4.47
C SER A 110 12.23 -7.71 5.06
N CYS A 111 11.41 -8.31 5.93
CA CYS A 111 10.39 -7.61 6.74
C CYS A 111 10.90 -7.28 8.16
N MET A 112 12.13 -6.79 8.29
CA MET A 112 12.64 -6.36 9.58
C MET A 112 13.22 -4.95 9.45
N TRP A 113 12.53 -3.98 10.07
CA TRP A 113 13.04 -3.33 11.28
C TRP A 113 11.96 -2.34 11.78
N ARG A 114 11.37 -2.67 12.93
CA ARG A 114 10.42 -1.85 13.73
C ARG A 114 9.18 -1.30 13.00
N ALA A 115 8.22 -2.14 12.64
CA ALA A 115 6.88 -1.71 12.22
C ALA A 115 5.78 -2.27 13.14
N PRO A 116 4.78 -1.47 13.57
CA PRO A 116 3.75 -1.93 14.49
C PRO A 116 2.71 -2.82 13.79
N ARG A 117 2.70 -4.10 14.18
CA ARG A 117 1.54 -4.99 14.41
C ARG A 117 0.44 -5.22 13.34
N LYS A 118 0.37 -4.56 12.17
CA LYS A 118 -0.80 -4.68 11.24
C LYS A 118 -0.46 -4.85 9.75
N ILE A 119 0.53 -5.67 9.41
CA ILE A 119 0.73 -6.14 8.02
C ILE A 119 0.11 -7.54 7.89
N ARG A 120 -0.79 -7.75 6.93
CA ARG A 120 -1.47 -9.03 6.70
C ARG A 120 -1.11 -9.60 5.32
N PHE A 121 -0.65 -10.84 5.28
CA PHE A 121 -0.42 -11.61 4.06
C PHE A 121 -1.47 -12.73 3.93
N ARG A 122 -1.83 -13.13 2.70
CA ARG A 122 -2.88 -14.14 2.44
C ARG A 122 -2.48 -15.56 2.85
N ASP A 123 -1.19 -15.88 2.84
CA ASP A 123 -0.69 -17.26 2.99
C ASP A 123 -0.52 -17.74 4.44
N GLU A 124 -0.91 -16.98 5.47
CA GLU A 124 -0.81 -17.44 6.86
C GLU A 124 -2.15 -17.33 7.61
N THR A 125 -2.63 -18.51 8.01
CA THR A 125 -3.27 -18.80 9.29
C THR A 125 -3.04 -17.71 10.34
N TRP A 126 -4.10 -17.37 11.07
CA TRP A 126 -4.13 -16.38 12.14
C TRP A 126 -2.93 -16.45 13.10
N SER A 127 -1.83 -15.77 12.76
CA SER A 127 -0.74 -15.48 13.69
C SER A 127 -1.15 -14.31 14.57
N LEU A 128 -2.15 -14.57 15.41
CA LEU A 128 -2.41 -13.76 16.59
C LEU A 128 -1.19 -13.97 17.49
N PHE A 129 -0.21 -13.06 17.42
CA PHE A 129 0.82 -12.97 18.44
C PHE A 129 0.11 -12.66 19.77
N ARG A 130 -0.32 -13.71 20.47
CA ARG A 130 -0.65 -13.61 21.89
C ARG A 130 0.65 -13.23 22.58
N HIS A 131 0.59 -12.08 23.26
CA HIS A 131 1.49 -11.79 24.35
C HIS A 131 1.51 -12.99 25.30
N THR A 132 2.60 -13.75 25.32
CA THR A 132 3.02 -14.40 26.56
C THR A 132 3.74 -13.32 27.38
N SER A 133 3.26 -13.19 28.61
CA SER A 133 3.64 -12.26 29.66
C SER A 133 5.14 -12.17 29.90
#